data_AF-A0A8H5S6D6-F1
#
_entry.id   AF-A0A8H5S6D6-F1
#
_cell.length_a   1.000
_cell.length_b   1.000
_cell.length_c   1.000
_cell.angle_alpha   90.00
_cell.angle_beta   90.00
_cell.angle_gamma   90.00
#
_symmetry.space_group_name_H-M   'P 1'
#
loop_
_entity.id
_entity.type
_entity.pdbx_description
1 polymer ?
#
loop_
_entity_poly.entity_id
_entity_poly.type
_entity_poly.pdbx_seq_one_letter_code
_entity_poly.pdbx_strand_id
1 'polypeptide(L)'
;MIDTREFPEKTFFRDLDALEWLREELDLTELHEKRRGQFYFGEYLTQGCLDIEGKCVEMTMQQLVDGGLFTVICPALNKPNKWADWAIPVCELRVGIRENHIVDQKQIRSAIFVAKDCVGDRFLVPFALMLLGLRSRQSDNSAIANVFQSLFTDEELNFGDVKYDQSSGRMEELRRFRELMETVEKQHDENPLAETTRLMEGLGLSTNGLPMKKIIYVGPLDDE
;
A
#
# COMPACT_ATOMS: atom_id res chain seq x y z
N MET A 1 8.46 5.02 5.55
CA MET A 1 7.04 5.45 5.60
C MET A 1 6.81 6.29 6.84
N ILE A 2 5.90 7.26 6.76
CA ILE A 2 5.61 8.20 7.85
C ILE A 2 4.10 8.28 8.05
N ASP A 3 3.64 8.27 9.31
CA ASP A 3 2.24 8.52 9.63
C ASP A 3 2.03 10.01 9.90
N THR A 4 1.44 10.72 8.94
CA THR A 4 1.29 12.18 9.04
C THR A 4 0.26 12.61 10.08
N ARG A 5 -0.56 11.69 10.61
CA ARG A 5 -1.51 11.98 11.70
C ARG A 5 -0.83 12.23 13.05
N GLU A 6 0.41 11.77 13.20
CA GLU A 6 1.22 11.95 14.42
C GLU A 6 1.98 13.29 14.46
N PHE A 7 1.67 14.18 13.51
CA PHE A 7 2.26 15.50 13.39
C PHE A 7 1.19 16.58 13.53
N PRO A 8 1.54 17.77 14.06
CA PRO A 8 0.63 18.90 14.07
C PRO A 8 0.09 19.21 12.67
N GLU A 9 -1.13 19.71 12.60
CA GLU A 9 -1.69 20.20 11.35
C GLU A 9 -0.74 21.21 10.70
N LYS A 10 -0.68 21.19 9.36
CA LYS A 10 0.18 22.05 8.53
C LYS A 10 1.69 21.79 8.63
N THR A 11 2.11 20.68 9.26
CA THR A 11 3.51 20.24 9.21
C THR A 11 3.97 19.93 7.78
N PHE A 12 3.09 19.30 7.00
CA PHE A 12 3.34 18.94 5.61
C PHE A 12 2.57 19.87 4.67
N PHE A 13 3.26 20.37 3.66
CA PHE A 13 2.72 21.29 2.65
C PHE A 13 3.07 20.77 1.26
N ARG A 14 2.12 20.75 0.31
CA ARG A 14 2.39 20.18 -1.02
C ARG A 14 3.35 21.07 -1.80
N ASP A 15 4.27 20.44 -2.53
CA ASP A 15 5.19 21.14 -3.43
C ASP A 15 4.43 21.99 -4.47
N LEU A 16 3.33 21.46 -5.01
CA LEU A 16 2.48 22.16 -5.97
C LEU A 16 1.88 23.44 -5.41
N ASP A 17 1.43 23.41 -4.15
CA ASP A 17 0.92 24.61 -3.51
C ASP A 17 2.06 25.62 -3.36
N ALA A 18 3.26 25.20 -2.95
CA ALA A 18 4.43 26.10 -2.87
C ALA A 18 4.79 26.73 -4.22
N LEU A 19 4.82 25.92 -5.27
CA LEU A 19 5.14 26.37 -6.62
C LEU A 19 4.10 27.35 -7.16
N GLU A 20 2.82 27.15 -6.87
CA GLU A 20 1.75 28.07 -7.28
C GLU A 20 1.99 29.49 -6.71
N TRP A 21 2.47 29.59 -5.47
CA TRP A 21 2.76 30.87 -4.82
C TRP A 21 4.12 31.47 -5.21
N LEU A 22 5.15 30.65 -5.43
CA LEU A 22 6.54 31.10 -5.58
C LEU A 22 7.04 31.18 -7.03
N ARG A 23 6.27 30.69 -8.01
CA ARG A 23 6.77 30.54 -9.40
C ARG A 23 7.27 31.83 -10.05
N GLU A 24 6.68 32.97 -9.75
CA GLU A 24 7.05 34.26 -10.34
C GLU A 24 8.22 34.91 -9.59
N GLU A 25 8.23 34.81 -8.27
CA GLU A 25 9.27 35.41 -7.42
C GLU A 25 10.62 34.73 -7.59
N LEU A 26 10.61 33.40 -7.76
CA LEU A 26 11.82 32.56 -7.81
C LEU A 26 12.14 32.03 -9.22
N ASP A 27 11.45 32.52 -10.26
CA ASP A 27 11.57 32.03 -11.64
C ASP A 27 11.42 30.50 -11.77
N LEU A 28 10.40 29.94 -11.10
CA LEU A 28 10.09 28.49 -11.11
C LEU A 28 8.97 28.13 -12.08
N THR A 29 8.67 28.98 -13.07
CA THR A 29 7.57 28.76 -14.02
C THR A 29 7.73 27.45 -14.78
N GLU A 30 8.93 27.13 -15.27
CA GLU A 30 9.17 25.87 -15.98
C GLU A 30 8.99 24.64 -15.06
N LEU A 31 9.46 24.72 -13.82
CA LEU A 31 9.30 23.66 -12.83
C LEU A 31 7.82 23.47 -12.48
N HIS A 32 7.08 24.56 -12.27
CA HIS A 32 5.65 24.56 -12.03
C HIS A 32 4.88 23.87 -13.16
N GLU A 33 5.15 24.22 -14.41
CA GLU A 33 4.50 23.57 -15.57
C GLU A 33 4.83 22.08 -15.67
N LYS A 34 6.10 21.70 -15.45
CA LYS A 34 6.51 20.29 -15.42
C LYS A 34 5.76 19.50 -14.34
N ARG A 35 5.63 20.06 -13.13
CA ARG A 35 4.94 19.45 -11.98
C ARG A 35 3.41 19.44 -12.14
N ARG A 36 2.83 20.39 -12.88
CA ARG A 36 1.41 20.36 -13.29
C ARG A 36 1.13 19.41 -14.46
N GLY A 37 2.16 19.04 -15.20
CA GLY A 37 2.10 18.03 -16.25
C GLY A 37 2.39 16.61 -15.76
N GLN A 38 3.17 15.88 -16.56
CA GLN A 38 3.49 14.46 -16.39
C GLN A 38 4.47 14.16 -15.26
N PHE A 39 5.19 15.18 -14.75
CA PHE A 39 6.22 15.02 -13.72
C PHE A 39 5.69 15.32 -12.31
N TYR A 40 4.40 15.10 -12.07
CA TYR A 40 3.87 15.14 -10.71
C TYR A 40 4.23 13.87 -9.94
N PHE A 41 4.91 14.03 -8.81
CA PHE A 41 5.36 12.91 -7.96
C PHE A 41 4.78 12.97 -6.53
N GLY A 42 3.86 13.90 -6.25
CA GLY A 42 3.17 13.99 -4.96
C GLY A 42 4.08 14.37 -3.81
N GLU A 43 5.01 15.31 -4.04
CA GLU A 43 5.99 15.71 -3.03
C GLU A 43 5.35 16.61 -1.95
N TYR A 44 5.78 16.41 -0.71
CA TYR A 44 5.42 17.24 0.42
C TYR A 44 6.69 17.83 1.02
N LEU A 45 6.63 19.13 1.29
CA LEU A 45 7.63 19.90 2.00
C LEU A 45 7.24 19.96 3.48
N THR A 46 8.24 19.89 4.35
CA THR A 46 8.07 20.13 5.79
C THR A 46 8.75 21.42 6.21
N GLN A 47 8.16 22.14 7.16
CA GLN A 47 8.73 23.38 7.66
C GLN A 47 9.64 23.11 8.86
N GLY A 48 10.88 23.63 8.81
CA GLY A 48 11.81 23.58 9.94
C GLY A 48 12.37 22.18 10.22
N CYS A 49 12.62 21.88 11.50
CA CYS A 49 13.11 20.59 11.95
C CYS A 49 11.95 19.60 12.09
N LEU A 50 11.99 18.50 11.33
CA LEU A 50 11.00 17.44 11.40
C LEU A 50 11.51 16.33 12.34
N ASP A 51 10.90 16.23 13.52
CA ASP A 51 11.15 15.13 14.44
C ASP A 51 10.34 13.89 14.02
N ILE A 52 11.04 12.93 13.42
CA ILE A 52 10.49 11.68 12.90
C ILE A 52 10.69 10.49 13.84
N GLU A 53 11.34 10.68 14.99
CA GLU A 53 11.66 9.60 15.93
C GLU A 53 10.37 8.92 16.41
N GLY A 54 10.29 7.60 16.24
CA GLY A 54 9.11 6.82 16.60
C GLY A 54 7.85 7.07 15.75
N LYS A 55 7.89 7.96 14.75
CA LYS A 55 6.75 8.33 13.88
C LYS A 55 6.89 7.85 12.44
N CYS A 56 8.02 7.22 12.14
CA CYS A 56 8.31 6.68 10.83
C CYS A 56 9.00 5.32 10.92
N VAL A 57 9.05 4.64 9.78
CA VAL A 57 9.96 3.52 9.57
C VAL A 57 10.86 3.84 8.39
N GLU A 58 12.14 3.71 8.60
CA GLU A 58 13.19 3.92 7.60
C GLU A 58 13.61 2.59 6.99
N MET A 59 13.92 2.62 5.70
CA MET A 59 14.52 1.50 5.00
C MET A 59 15.51 2.02 3.95
N THR A 60 16.54 1.25 3.70
CA THR A 60 17.50 1.55 2.63
C THR A 60 16.96 1.10 1.28
N MET A 61 17.39 1.74 0.20
CA MET A 61 17.12 1.24 -1.15
C MET A 61 17.67 -0.17 -1.36
N GLN A 62 18.79 -0.52 -0.71
CA GLN A 62 19.38 -1.86 -0.82
C GLN A 62 18.46 -2.94 -0.25
N GLN A 63 17.78 -2.70 0.88
CA GLN A 63 16.79 -3.64 1.42
C GLN A 63 15.65 -3.91 0.42
N LEU A 64 15.21 -2.88 -0.31
CA LEU A 64 14.20 -3.05 -1.35
C LEU A 64 14.73 -3.85 -2.54
N VAL A 65 15.98 -3.59 -2.95
CA VAL A 65 16.65 -4.33 -4.03
C VAL A 65 16.82 -5.80 -3.66
N ASP A 66 17.34 -6.09 -2.47
CA ASP A 66 17.57 -7.44 -1.95
C ASP A 66 16.25 -8.20 -1.78
N GLY A 67 15.19 -7.49 -1.38
CA GLY A 67 13.82 -7.97 -1.34
C GLY A 67 13.20 -8.26 -2.72
N GLY A 68 13.86 -7.88 -3.81
CA GLY A 68 13.44 -8.19 -5.17
C GLY A 68 12.58 -7.11 -5.82
N LEU A 69 12.71 -5.84 -5.41
CA LEU A 69 12.04 -4.71 -6.08
C LEU A 69 12.27 -4.73 -7.60
N PHE A 70 13.51 -4.97 -8.03
CA PHE A 70 13.93 -4.95 -9.44
C PHE A 70 13.82 -6.29 -10.16
N THR A 71 13.40 -7.37 -9.48
CA THR A 71 13.38 -8.72 -10.06
C THR A 71 11.99 -9.34 -10.02
N VAL A 72 11.25 -9.14 -8.93
CA VAL A 72 9.93 -9.76 -8.72
C VAL A 72 8.82 -8.72 -8.73
N ILE A 73 8.99 -7.59 -8.04
CA ILE A 73 7.92 -6.60 -7.86
C ILE A 73 7.74 -5.73 -9.10
N CYS A 74 8.80 -5.03 -9.50
CA CYS A 74 8.76 -4.06 -10.60
C CYS A 74 10.06 -4.09 -11.42
N PRO A 75 10.28 -5.13 -12.26
CA PRO A 75 11.48 -5.24 -13.09
C PRO A 75 11.68 -4.06 -14.05
N ALA A 76 10.61 -3.36 -14.42
CA ALA A 76 10.65 -2.18 -15.28
C ALA A 76 11.48 -1.02 -14.69
N LEU A 77 11.68 -0.99 -13.36
CA LEU A 77 12.52 -0.01 -12.69
C LEU A 77 14.03 -0.32 -12.78
N ASN A 78 14.40 -1.53 -13.17
CA ASN A 78 15.80 -1.95 -13.28
C ASN A 78 16.43 -1.46 -14.60
N LYS A 79 16.56 -0.14 -14.74
CA LYS A 79 17.21 0.51 -15.89
C LYS A 79 18.38 1.37 -15.41
N PRO A 80 19.53 0.78 -15.01
CA PRO A 80 20.65 1.52 -14.43
C PRO A 80 21.17 2.68 -15.30
N ASN A 81 21.12 2.50 -16.62
CA ASN A 81 21.50 3.52 -17.60
C ASN A 81 20.56 4.74 -17.64
N LYS A 82 19.39 4.69 -16.99
CA LYS A 82 18.43 5.79 -16.91
C LYS A 82 18.27 6.36 -15.49
N TRP A 83 19.04 5.89 -14.51
CA TRP A 83 18.90 6.35 -13.12
C TRP A 83 19.34 7.82 -12.91
N ALA A 84 20.14 8.40 -13.80
CA ALA A 84 20.43 9.84 -13.76
C ALA A 84 19.17 10.69 -14.02
N ASP A 85 18.17 10.14 -14.72
CA ASP A 85 16.97 10.85 -15.16
C ASP A 85 15.69 10.21 -14.59
N TRP A 86 15.71 9.78 -13.32
CA TRP A 86 14.66 8.96 -12.67
C TRP A 86 13.21 9.42 -12.93
N ALA A 87 12.98 10.72 -13.09
CA ALA A 87 11.67 11.27 -13.44
C ALA A 87 11.09 10.67 -14.74
N ILE A 88 11.92 10.44 -15.76
CA ILE A 88 11.48 9.89 -17.05
C ILE A 88 11.11 8.40 -16.91
N PRO A 89 11.94 7.50 -16.35
CA PRO A 89 11.54 6.13 -16.04
C PRO A 89 10.27 6.00 -15.21
N VAL A 90 10.01 6.89 -14.24
CA VAL A 90 8.73 6.87 -13.50
C VAL A 90 7.55 7.18 -14.41
N CYS A 91 7.66 8.17 -15.30
CA CYS A 91 6.62 8.45 -16.30
C CYS A 91 6.42 7.27 -17.26
N GLU A 92 7.50 6.65 -17.76
CA GLU A 92 7.43 5.43 -18.58
C GLU A 92 6.75 4.27 -17.83
N LEU A 93 7.06 4.11 -16.54
CA LEU A 93 6.46 3.08 -15.70
C LEU A 93 4.95 3.24 -15.61
N ARG A 94 4.46 4.47 -15.40
CA ARG A 94 3.02 4.77 -15.32
C ARG A 94 2.26 4.37 -16.59
N VAL A 95 2.90 4.47 -17.75
CA VAL A 95 2.32 3.97 -19.02
C VAL A 95 2.23 2.44 -18.97
N GLY A 96 3.32 1.76 -18.60
CA GLY A 96 3.34 0.29 -18.50
C GLY A 96 2.41 -0.29 -17.42
N ILE A 97 2.10 0.46 -16.36
CA ILE A 97 1.09 0.08 -15.35
C ILE A 97 -0.31 -0.06 -15.97
N ARG A 98 -0.59 0.64 -17.07
CA ARG A 98 -1.89 0.59 -17.76
C ARG A 98 -2.06 -0.64 -18.66
N GLU A 99 -0.97 -1.33 -19.00
CA GLU A 99 -0.98 -2.49 -19.91
C GLU A 99 -1.21 -3.79 -19.12
N ASN A 100 -1.96 -4.74 -19.69
CA ASN A 100 -2.84 -5.61 -18.90
C ASN A 100 -2.54 -7.13 -19.03
N HIS A 101 -2.03 -7.80 -17.98
CA HIS A 101 -1.78 -9.27 -17.95
C HIS A 101 -1.88 -9.90 -16.53
N ILE A 102 -1.92 -11.25 -16.45
CA ILE A 102 -2.33 -12.12 -15.31
C ILE A 102 -1.51 -11.97 -13.99
N VAL A 103 -2.19 -12.24 -12.86
CA VAL A 103 -1.68 -12.31 -11.47
C VAL A 103 -0.61 -13.39 -11.27
N ASP A 104 0.52 -13.02 -10.66
CA ASP A 104 1.51 -13.95 -10.15
C ASP A 104 1.47 -13.99 -8.61
N GLN A 105 1.04 -15.13 -8.05
CA GLN A 105 1.00 -15.38 -6.59
C GLN A 105 2.38 -15.20 -5.93
N LYS A 106 3.46 -15.45 -6.67
CA LYS A 106 4.83 -15.20 -6.20
C LYS A 106 5.04 -13.71 -5.90
N GLN A 107 4.47 -12.81 -6.68
CA GLN A 107 4.58 -11.37 -6.45
C GLN A 107 3.85 -10.92 -5.18
N ILE A 108 2.67 -11.48 -4.90
CA ILE A 108 1.91 -11.18 -3.67
C ILE A 108 2.74 -11.57 -2.45
N ARG A 109 3.24 -12.83 -2.43
CA ARG A 109 4.09 -13.32 -1.33
C ARG A 109 5.37 -12.52 -1.19
N SER A 110 6.01 -12.17 -2.30
CA SER A 110 7.23 -11.37 -2.27
C SER A 110 6.97 -9.97 -1.73
N ALA A 111 5.87 -9.31 -2.12
CA ALA A 111 5.53 -7.99 -1.60
C ALA A 111 5.30 -7.99 -0.08
N ILE A 112 4.60 -9.00 0.43
CA ILE A 112 4.37 -9.18 1.88
C ILE A 112 5.70 -9.43 2.60
N PHE A 113 6.55 -10.30 2.05
CA PHE A 113 7.87 -10.59 2.63
C PHE A 113 8.76 -9.35 2.68
N VAL A 114 8.85 -8.62 1.57
CA VAL A 114 9.60 -7.36 1.48
C VAL A 114 9.07 -6.35 2.49
N ALA A 115 7.74 -6.23 2.62
CA ALA A 115 7.16 -5.31 3.59
C ALA A 115 7.51 -5.70 5.02
N LYS A 116 7.38 -6.98 5.38
CA LYS A 116 7.75 -7.44 6.73
C LYS A 116 9.21 -7.14 7.05
N ASP A 117 10.13 -7.40 6.12
CA ASP A 117 11.56 -7.18 6.31
C ASP A 117 11.96 -5.70 6.29
N CYS A 118 11.29 -4.87 5.49
CA CYS A 118 11.64 -3.45 5.34
C CYS A 118 10.97 -2.56 6.39
N VAL A 119 9.72 -2.82 6.74
CA VAL A 119 8.91 -1.90 7.55
C VAL A 119 8.32 -2.48 8.83
N GLY A 120 8.55 -3.78 9.10
CA GLY A 120 7.96 -4.46 10.26
C GLY A 120 6.44 -4.49 10.19
N ASP A 121 5.77 -4.62 11.35
CA ASP A 121 4.32 -4.79 11.42
C ASP A 121 3.53 -3.51 11.19
N ARG A 122 4.03 -2.37 11.70
CA ARG A 122 3.29 -1.09 11.72
C ARG A 122 2.80 -0.63 10.35
N PHE A 123 3.59 -0.87 9.30
CA PHE A 123 3.25 -0.46 7.94
C PHE A 123 3.23 -1.63 6.95
N LEU A 124 3.18 -2.87 7.46
CA LEU A 124 3.30 -4.07 6.65
C LEU A 124 2.27 -4.07 5.51
N VAL A 125 0.98 -3.99 5.88
CA VAL A 125 -0.13 -4.04 4.93
C VAL A 125 -0.07 -2.91 3.92
N PRO A 126 -0.04 -1.62 4.32
CA PRO A 126 -0.02 -0.52 3.34
C PRO A 126 1.24 -0.53 2.47
N PHE A 127 2.41 -0.92 3.01
CA PHE A 127 3.63 -1.00 2.20
C PHE A 127 3.57 -2.13 1.18
N ALA A 128 3.08 -3.31 1.58
CA ALA A 128 2.90 -4.44 0.66
C ALA A 128 1.92 -4.08 -0.47
N LEU A 129 0.80 -3.43 -0.15
CA LEU A 129 -0.18 -2.99 -1.14
C LEU A 129 0.40 -1.89 -2.06
N MET A 130 1.24 -0.99 -1.54
CA MET A 130 1.96 0.00 -2.35
C MET A 130 2.93 -0.66 -3.34
N LEU A 131 3.72 -1.65 -2.90
CA LEU A 131 4.57 -2.44 -3.79
C LEU A 131 3.75 -3.16 -4.87
N LEU A 132 2.58 -3.70 -4.50
CA LEU A 132 1.66 -4.32 -5.45
C LEU A 132 0.99 -3.30 -6.39
N GLY A 133 0.93 -2.02 -6.03
CA GLY A 133 0.51 -0.93 -6.91
C GLY A 133 1.47 -0.64 -8.06
N LEU A 134 2.77 -0.94 -7.89
CA LEU A 134 3.83 -0.68 -8.89
C LEU A 134 3.88 -1.71 -10.04
N ARG A 135 3.11 -2.81 -9.95
CA ARG A 135 3.17 -3.89 -10.93
C ARG A 135 2.63 -3.41 -12.28
N SER A 136 3.28 -3.80 -13.38
CA SER A 136 2.83 -3.47 -14.74
C SER A 136 1.63 -4.29 -15.25
N ARG A 137 0.79 -4.79 -14.33
CA ARG A 137 -0.19 -5.85 -14.57
C ARG A 137 -1.41 -5.63 -13.68
N GLN A 138 -2.61 -5.46 -14.24
CA GLN A 138 -3.82 -5.40 -13.43
C GLN A 138 -4.08 -6.79 -12.84
N SER A 139 -4.04 -6.86 -11.52
CA SER A 139 -4.44 -8.06 -10.80
C SER A 139 -5.95 -8.09 -10.66
N ASP A 140 -6.49 -9.29 -10.50
CA ASP A 140 -7.75 -9.46 -9.79
C ASP A 140 -7.55 -8.93 -8.35
N ASN A 141 -8.02 -7.71 -8.09
CA ASN A 141 -7.91 -7.10 -6.77
C ASN A 141 -8.60 -7.97 -5.72
N SER A 142 -9.63 -8.73 -6.10
CA SER A 142 -10.31 -9.72 -5.26
C SER A 142 -9.36 -10.85 -4.84
N ALA A 143 -8.51 -11.34 -5.75
CA ALA A 143 -7.53 -12.37 -5.40
C ALA A 143 -6.48 -11.86 -4.41
N ILE A 144 -6.08 -10.59 -4.50
CA ILE A 144 -5.19 -9.96 -3.52
C ILE A 144 -5.91 -9.79 -2.19
N ALA A 145 -7.10 -9.22 -2.21
CA ALA A 145 -7.88 -8.97 -1.01
C ALA A 145 -8.17 -10.28 -0.24
N ASN A 146 -8.56 -11.36 -0.92
CA ASN A 146 -8.71 -12.68 -0.33
C ASN A 146 -7.42 -13.18 0.36
N VAL A 147 -6.24 -12.97 -0.25
CA VAL A 147 -4.97 -13.36 0.38
C VAL A 147 -4.70 -12.51 1.62
N PHE A 148 -4.88 -11.20 1.55
CA PHE A 148 -4.65 -10.31 2.69
C PHE A 148 -5.62 -10.62 3.85
N GLN A 149 -6.90 -10.84 3.59
CA GLN A 149 -7.88 -11.23 4.60
C GLN A 149 -7.62 -12.59 5.23
N SER A 150 -6.99 -13.51 4.50
CA SER A 150 -6.59 -14.80 5.07
C SER A 150 -5.36 -14.72 5.99
N LEU A 151 -4.59 -13.63 5.91
CA LEU A 151 -3.29 -13.50 6.57
C LEU A 151 -3.27 -12.44 7.69
N PHE A 152 -4.09 -11.40 7.56
CA PHE A 152 -4.11 -10.26 8.47
C PHE A 152 -5.45 -10.17 9.19
N THR A 153 -5.41 -9.63 10.40
CA THR A 153 -6.58 -9.36 11.23
C THR A 153 -7.36 -8.15 10.73
N ASP A 154 -8.62 -8.04 11.15
CA ASP A 154 -9.49 -6.91 10.82
C ASP A 154 -8.90 -5.55 11.26
N GLU A 155 -8.19 -5.53 12.39
CA GLU A 155 -7.51 -4.33 12.89
C GLU A 155 -6.37 -3.90 11.96
N GLU A 156 -5.60 -4.85 11.43
CA GLU A 156 -4.50 -4.59 10.49
C GLU A 156 -4.99 -4.15 9.10
N LEU A 157 -6.24 -4.48 8.74
CA LEU A 157 -6.86 -4.14 7.47
C LEU A 157 -7.78 -2.91 7.54
N ASN A 158 -7.94 -2.30 8.72
CA ASN A 158 -8.70 -1.08 8.91
C ASN A 158 -7.84 0.15 8.58
N PHE A 159 -8.22 0.88 7.53
CA PHE A 159 -7.48 2.05 7.06
C PHE A 159 -8.18 3.37 7.35
N GLY A 160 -9.25 3.37 8.16
CA GLY A 160 -10.31 4.38 8.21
C GLY A 160 -9.95 5.87 8.31
N ASP A 161 -8.75 6.24 8.75
CA ASP A 161 -8.30 7.65 8.76
C ASP A 161 -7.32 8.02 7.64
N VAL A 162 -6.94 7.07 6.78
CA VAL A 162 -6.02 7.31 5.67
C VAL A 162 -6.70 8.21 4.65
N LYS A 163 -6.15 9.41 4.49
CA LYS A 163 -6.60 10.38 3.49
C LYS A 163 -5.70 10.33 2.27
N TYR A 164 -6.31 10.37 1.10
CA TYR A 164 -5.57 10.48 -0.15
C TYR A 164 -5.54 11.94 -0.61
N ASP A 165 -4.39 12.38 -1.13
CA ASP A 165 -4.27 13.69 -1.75
C ASP A 165 -5.23 13.84 -2.94
N GLN A 166 -5.76 15.05 -3.13
CA GLN A 166 -6.70 15.37 -4.22
C GLN A 166 -6.08 15.14 -5.60
N SER A 167 -4.76 15.29 -5.72
CA SER A 167 -4.03 15.05 -6.97
C SER A 167 -3.51 13.62 -7.10
N SER A 168 -3.77 12.72 -6.14
CA SER A 168 -3.29 11.33 -6.19
C SER A 168 -3.73 10.59 -7.46
N GLY A 169 -4.91 10.93 -8.02
CA GLY A 169 -5.41 10.33 -9.25
C GLY A 169 -4.56 10.61 -10.49
N ARG A 170 -3.64 11.59 -10.42
CA ARG A 170 -2.67 11.90 -11.48
C ARG A 170 -1.49 10.92 -11.48
N MET A 171 -1.34 10.12 -10.42
CA MET A 171 -0.29 9.12 -10.25
C MET A 171 -0.92 7.73 -10.30
N GLU A 172 -0.68 7.01 -11.38
CA GLU A 172 -1.32 5.72 -11.65
C GLU A 172 -1.04 4.69 -10.53
N GLU A 173 0.20 4.69 -10.02
CA GLU A 173 0.63 3.86 -8.90
C GLU A 173 -0.15 4.14 -7.61
N LEU A 174 -0.44 5.41 -7.30
CA LEU A 174 -1.21 5.78 -6.10
C LEU A 174 -2.69 5.52 -6.28
N ARG A 175 -3.22 5.70 -7.49
CA ARG A 175 -4.59 5.31 -7.84
C ARG A 175 -4.79 3.82 -7.58
N ARG A 176 -3.86 2.97 -8.04
CA ARG A 176 -3.90 1.52 -7.80
C ARG A 176 -3.72 1.14 -6.35
N PHE A 177 -2.80 1.80 -5.65
CA PHE A 177 -2.63 1.61 -4.22
C PHE A 177 -3.94 1.88 -3.48
N ARG A 178 -4.61 3.01 -3.77
CA ARG A 178 -5.94 3.34 -3.23
C ARG A 178 -6.96 2.24 -3.52
N GLU A 179 -7.07 1.80 -4.79
CA GLU A 179 -8.01 0.74 -5.17
C GLU A 179 -7.78 -0.55 -4.39
N LEU A 180 -6.51 -0.92 -4.17
CA LEU A 180 -6.15 -2.11 -3.40
C LEU A 180 -6.52 -1.95 -1.92
N MET A 181 -6.19 -0.81 -1.30
CA MET A 181 -6.57 -0.50 0.08
C MET A 181 -8.09 -0.60 0.26
N GLU A 182 -8.85 0.07 -0.61
CA GLU A 182 -10.32 0.04 -0.56
C GLU A 182 -10.90 -1.36 -0.82
N THR A 183 -10.29 -2.16 -1.70
CA THR A 183 -10.79 -3.51 -2.00
C THR A 183 -10.57 -4.47 -0.83
N VAL A 184 -9.38 -4.41 -0.21
CA VAL A 184 -9.03 -5.22 0.96
C VAL A 184 -9.93 -4.89 2.15
N GLU A 185 -10.24 -3.61 2.33
CA GLU A 185 -11.13 -3.10 3.40
C GLU A 185 -12.61 -3.45 3.14
N LYS A 186 -13.11 -3.29 1.89
CA LYS A 186 -14.52 -3.57 1.54
C LYS A 186 -14.91 -5.05 1.58
N GLN A 187 -14.06 -5.94 1.05
CA GLN A 187 -14.37 -7.37 1.11
C GLN A 187 -14.43 -7.90 2.55
N HIS A 188 -13.83 -7.18 3.50
CA HIS A 188 -13.95 -7.49 4.92
C HIS A 188 -15.35 -7.13 5.46
N ASP A 189 -15.97 -6.05 4.98
CA ASP A 189 -17.36 -5.71 5.33
C ASP A 189 -18.40 -6.71 4.79
N GLU A 190 -18.08 -7.40 3.68
CA GLU A 190 -18.94 -8.43 3.07
C GLU A 190 -18.62 -9.87 3.55
N ASN A 191 -17.66 -10.07 4.45
CA ASN A 191 -17.32 -11.40 4.95
C ASN A 191 -18.40 -11.88 5.96
N PRO A 192 -19.10 -13.00 5.70
CA PRO A 192 -20.17 -13.50 6.58
C PRO A 192 -19.71 -13.79 8.02
N LEU A 193 -18.41 -14.10 8.20
CA LEU A 193 -17.82 -14.34 9.51
C LEU A 193 -17.61 -13.03 10.30
N ALA A 194 -17.27 -11.94 9.60
CA ALA A 194 -17.14 -10.61 10.19
C ALA A 194 -18.53 -10.03 10.53
N GLU A 195 -19.52 -10.25 9.66
CA GLU A 195 -20.91 -9.85 9.90
C GLU A 195 -21.52 -10.58 11.11
N THR A 196 -21.28 -11.90 11.24
CA THR A 196 -21.72 -12.68 12.41
C THR A 196 -21.00 -12.26 13.70
N THR A 197 -19.71 -11.93 13.63
CA THR A 197 -18.95 -11.44 14.79
C THR A 197 -19.46 -10.06 15.26
N ARG A 198 -19.69 -9.13 14.33
CA ARG A 198 -20.29 -7.81 14.62
C ARG A 198 -21.70 -7.91 15.20
N LEU A 199 -22.51 -8.84 14.70
CA LEU A 199 -23.84 -9.12 15.23
C LEU A 199 -23.78 -9.69 16.66
N MET A 200 -22.83 -10.57 16.95
CA MET A 200 -22.65 -11.14 18.29
C MET A 200 -22.15 -10.10 19.30
N GLU A 201 -21.22 -9.23 18.91
CA GLU A 201 -20.70 -8.14 19.74
C GLU A 201 -21.76 -7.06 20.00
N GLY A 202 -22.54 -6.69 18.99
CA GLY A 202 -23.68 -5.77 19.14
C GLY A 202 -24.81 -6.30 20.03
N LEU A 203 -24.86 -7.62 20.23
CA LEU A 203 -25.80 -8.31 21.13
C LEU A 203 -25.20 -8.58 22.53
N GLY A 204 -23.96 -8.16 22.80
CA GLY A 204 -23.30 -8.34 24.10
C GLY A 204 -22.90 -9.79 24.41
N LEU A 205 -22.80 -10.65 23.40
CA LEU A 205 -22.39 -12.06 23.56
C LEU A 205 -20.86 -12.16 23.37
N SER A 206 -20.11 -12.13 24.48
CA SER A 206 -18.66 -12.36 24.46
C SER A 206 -18.33 -13.85 24.24
N THR A 207 -17.44 -14.15 23.30
CA THR A 207 -16.92 -15.51 23.03
C THR A 207 -15.80 -15.93 24.01
N ASN A 208 -15.71 -15.31 25.19
CA ASN A 208 -14.84 -15.79 26.26
C ASN A 208 -15.49 -16.97 26.99
N GLY A 209 -15.48 -18.14 26.35
CA GLY A 209 -15.87 -19.37 27.02
C GLY A 209 -16.26 -20.52 26.09
N LEU A 210 -15.32 -21.05 25.32
CA LEU A 210 -15.45 -22.42 24.81
C LEU A 210 -14.07 -23.08 24.68
N PRO A 211 -13.71 -24.01 25.59
CA PRO A 211 -12.65 -24.96 25.35
C PRO A 211 -13.24 -26.19 24.66
N MET A 212 -12.83 -26.50 23.44
CA MET A 212 -13.02 -27.85 22.88
C MET A 212 -11.78 -28.25 22.07
N LYS A 213 -10.85 -28.91 22.77
CA LYS A 213 -9.87 -29.80 22.17
C LYS A 213 -10.58 -31.09 21.74
N LYS A 214 -10.35 -31.48 20.47
CA LYS A 214 -10.36 -32.84 19.88
C LYS A 214 -11.38 -33.86 20.40
N ILE A 215 -12.30 -34.29 19.52
CA ILE A 215 -12.72 -35.70 19.44
C ILE A 215 -12.72 -36.16 17.98
N ILE A 216 -12.02 -37.27 17.78
CA ILE A 216 -11.90 -38.09 16.57
C ILE A 216 -13.24 -38.82 16.36
N TYR A 217 -13.74 -38.90 15.13
CA TYR A 217 -14.81 -39.85 14.79
C TYR A 217 -14.26 -40.97 13.91
N VAL A 218 -14.37 -42.18 14.46
CA VAL A 218 -14.13 -43.47 13.83
C VAL A 218 -15.35 -43.78 12.96
N GLY A 219 -15.13 -44.05 11.67
CA GLY A 219 -16.20 -44.44 10.74
C GLY A 219 -16.67 -45.88 10.98
N PRO A 220 -17.86 -46.25 10.46
CA PRO A 220 -18.35 -47.62 10.56
C PRO A 220 -17.59 -48.51 9.56
N LEU A 221 -17.10 -49.65 10.04
CA LEU A 221 -16.79 -50.80 9.21
C LEU A 221 -17.85 -51.84 9.53
N ASP A 222 -18.78 -52.01 8.60
CA ASP A 222 -19.60 -53.21 8.51
C ASP A 222 -18.82 -54.32 7.77
N ASP A 223 -19.19 -55.54 8.16
CA ASP A 223 -19.12 -56.83 7.45
C ASP A 223 -17.87 -57.75 7.55
N GLU A 224 -18.22 -58.97 8.00
CA GLU A 224 -17.57 -60.30 8.06
C GLU A 224 -16.58 -60.64 9.20
#